data_AF-A0A957J0Y3-F1
#
_entry.id   AF-A0A957J0Y3-F1
#
_cell.length_a   1.000
_cell.length_b   1.000
_cell.length_c   1.000
_cell.angle_alpha   90.00
_cell.angle_beta   90.00
_cell.angle_gamma   90.00
#
_symmetry.space_group_name_H-M   'P 1'
#
loop_
_entity.id
_entity.type
_entity.pdbx_description
1 polymer ?
#
loop_
_entity_poly.entity_id
_entity_poly.type
_entity_poly.pdbx_seq_one_letter_code
_entity_poly.pdbx_strand_id
1 'polypeptide(L)'
;MMIKKNVIISLALMMFVLISCLDSVSDELETEEINSLSPVVTPTKSFVTMESSPIPQMSAYPYPVATTEPPAYPGPKPVFRTPTPVILIPTCESPNVVMGEEFDTAVALHILYGNLGCVHDEKQEVQIIENGKLKGILLPLVIGDYVENGFEKVIFLTEARLYGDCHPCPAVIGGAVFVKENDQWFVAVQNDHIVEMGSFGIAPSGELTRLGKDKFGILFTSKYTSTGTSSEGVQIISDIDGVLQYMGGVPTAAADVHMESWAYTATFTFVPEDDLVFDDIQVTIAGTKWISYSIQSFQETVVYTVKHDRYSLQD
;
A
#
# COMPACT_ATOMS: atom_id res chain seq x y z
N MET A 1 53.49 14.59 33.62
CA MET A 1 52.13 15.16 33.73
C MET A 1 52.04 16.32 32.75
N MET A 2 51.06 16.27 31.83
CA MET A 2 50.68 17.24 30.77
C MET A 2 51.71 17.48 29.64
N ILE A 3 51.56 17.03 28.38
CA ILE A 3 50.46 16.90 27.38
C ILE A 3 50.16 18.21 26.60
N LYS A 4 50.28 18.08 25.26
CA LYS A 4 49.70 18.84 24.13
C LYS A 4 50.32 20.18 23.70
N LYS A 5 51.22 20.09 22.72
CA LYS A 5 51.26 20.96 21.51
C LYS A 5 51.49 20.02 20.33
N ASN A 6 50.56 19.99 19.36
CA ASN A 6 50.72 19.54 17.96
C ASN A 6 49.38 19.06 17.36
N VAL A 7 48.44 19.98 17.08
CA VAL A 7 47.33 19.75 16.12
C VAL A 7 46.88 21.11 15.54
N ILE A 8 47.76 21.90 14.94
CA ILE A 8 47.37 23.09 14.12
C ILE A 8 48.41 23.29 13.01
N ILE A 9 48.64 22.28 12.15
CA ILE A 9 49.40 22.48 10.90
C ILE A 9 48.73 21.76 9.70
N SER A 10 47.79 20.83 9.93
CA SER A 10 47.25 20.00 8.84
C SER A 10 46.11 20.63 8.02
N LEU A 11 45.55 21.77 8.42
CA LEU A 11 44.42 22.38 7.69
C LEU A 11 44.83 23.47 6.67
N ALA A 12 46.07 23.98 6.73
CA ALA A 12 46.52 25.06 5.84
C ALA A 12 47.11 24.56 4.50
N LEU A 13 47.42 23.26 4.37
CA LEU A 13 48.04 22.70 3.17
C LEU A 13 47.04 22.11 2.16
N MET A 14 45.78 21.86 2.55
CA MET A 14 44.75 21.34 1.64
C MET A 14 44.01 22.44 0.88
N MET A 15 44.09 23.70 1.32
CA MET A 15 43.39 24.82 0.68
C MET A 15 44.18 25.45 -0.49
N PHE A 16 45.44 25.05 -0.69
CA PHE A 16 46.29 25.58 -1.77
C PHE A 16 46.33 24.71 -3.04
N VAL A 17 45.74 23.52 -3.03
CA VAL A 17 45.73 22.60 -4.19
C VAL A 17 44.47 22.77 -5.06
N LEU A 18 43.46 23.50 -4.59
CA LEU A 18 42.22 23.73 -5.35
C LEU A 18 42.19 25.05 -6.15
N ILE A 19 43.27 25.85 -6.14
CA ILE A 19 43.32 27.17 -6.81
C ILE A 19 44.10 27.14 -8.14
N SER A 20 44.75 26.03 -8.50
CA SER A 20 45.61 25.94 -9.69
C SER A 20 45.02 25.19 -10.90
N CYS A 21 43.70 24.99 -10.96
CA CYS A 21 43.01 24.42 -12.15
C CYS A 21 42.09 25.41 -12.88
N LEU A 22 42.18 26.71 -12.58
CA LEU A 22 41.39 27.76 -13.22
C LEU A 22 42.33 28.69 -13.99
N ASP A 23 42.93 28.20 -15.07
CA ASP A 23 43.55 29.02 -16.12
C ASP A 23 43.88 28.13 -17.33
N SER A 24 42.90 27.88 -18.21
CA SER A 24 43.10 27.73 -19.66
C SER A 24 41.86 27.15 -20.37
N VAL A 25 40.78 27.92 -20.51
CA VAL A 25 39.90 27.81 -21.69
C VAL A 25 39.32 29.20 -21.94
N SER A 26 40.04 30.00 -22.70
CA SER A 26 39.51 31.15 -23.42
C SER A 26 39.61 30.80 -24.90
N ASP A 27 38.48 30.57 -25.56
CA ASP A 27 38.20 31.04 -26.92
C ASP A 27 36.83 30.49 -27.40
N GLU A 28 36.15 31.35 -28.17
CA GLU A 28 34.92 31.11 -28.95
C GLU A 28 33.57 31.21 -28.20
N LEU A 29 33.18 32.46 -27.94
CA LEU A 29 31.78 32.87 -27.81
C LEU A 29 31.19 33.08 -29.23
N GLU A 30 30.57 32.05 -29.79
CA GLU A 30 29.50 32.24 -30.79
C GLU A 30 28.16 32.34 -30.04
N THR A 31 27.52 33.49 -30.19
CA THR A 31 26.18 33.78 -29.68
C THR A 31 25.13 33.12 -30.57
N GLU A 32 24.67 31.92 -30.19
CA GLU A 32 23.36 31.42 -30.64
C GLU A 32 22.27 31.78 -29.62
N GLU A 33 21.34 32.62 -30.07
CA GLU A 33 20.09 32.95 -29.39
C GLU A 33 19.17 31.72 -29.39
N ILE A 34 19.30 30.85 -28.39
CA ILE A 34 18.35 29.75 -28.17
C ILE A 34 17.19 30.28 -27.33
N ASN A 35 16.09 30.65 -28.01
CA ASN A 35 14.77 30.80 -27.41
C ASN A 35 14.27 29.43 -26.91
N SER A 36 14.72 29.05 -25.71
CA SER A 36 14.25 27.87 -24.98
C SER A 36 13.09 28.29 -24.07
N LEU A 37 11.87 28.28 -24.60
CA LEU A 37 10.67 28.23 -23.77
C LEU A 37 10.59 26.83 -23.18
N SER A 38 11.02 26.67 -21.93
CA SER A 38 10.75 25.45 -21.17
C SER A 38 9.23 25.27 -21.07
N PRO A 39 8.67 24.11 -21.46
CA PRO A 39 7.26 23.87 -21.25
C PRO A 39 7.00 23.83 -19.75
N VAL A 40 6.12 24.72 -19.28
CA VAL A 40 5.51 24.62 -17.96
C VAL A 40 4.76 23.29 -17.93
N VAL A 41 5.33 22.29 -17.26
CA VAL A 41 4.65 21.02 -16.98
C VAL A 41 3.58 21.33 -15.93
N THR A 42 2.38 21.66 -16.39
CA THR A 42 1.19 21.66 -15.52
C THR A 42 0.97 20.23 -15.00
N PRO A 43 0.86 20.01 -13.69
CA PRO A 43 0.59 18.69 -13.15
C PRO A 43 -0.76 18.19 -13.68
N THR A 44 -0.72 17.09 -14.43
CA THR A 44 -1.92 16.38 -14.87
C THR A 44 -2.61 15.82 -13.63
N LYS A 45 -3.82 16.31 -13.31
CA LYS A 45 -4.68 15.68 -12.30
C LYS A 45 -4.95 14.24 -12.72
N SER A 46 -4.39 13.28 -12.00
CA SER A 46 -4.71 11.86 -12.15
C SER A 46 -6.13 11.63 -11.62
N PHE A 47 -7.12 11.59 -12.51
CA PHE A 47 -8.47 11.16 -12.15
C PHE A 47 -8.50 9.63 -12.21
N VAL A 48 -8.39 8.97 -11.07
CA VAL A 48 -8.76 7.54 -10.96
C VAL A 48 -10.29 7.50 -10.92
N THR A 49 -10.90 7.36 -12.09
CA THR A 49 -12.36 7.16 -12.18
C THR A 49 -12.61 5.67 -12.13
N MET A 50 -12.92 5.13 -10.96
CA MET A 50 -13.42 3.76 -10.87
C MET A 50 -14.89 3.75 -11.26
N GLU A 51 -15.22 3.15 -12.40
CA GLU A 51 -16.60 2.89 -12.77
C GLU A 51 -17.19 1.82 -11.83
N SER A 52 -18.13 2.22 -10.98
CA SER A 52 -18.89 1.27 -10.16
C SER A 52 -19.64 0.30 -11.07
N SER A 53 -19.43 -1.01 -10.89
CA SER A 53 -20.19 -2.01 -11.64
C SER A 53 -21.69 -1.90 -11.34
N PRO A 54 -22.59 -2.09 -12.34
CA PRO A 54 -24.02 -2.05 -12.11
C PRO A 54 -24.45 -3.13 -11.12
N ILE A 55 -25.24 -2.75 -10.12
CA ILE A 55 -25.78 -3.66 -9.09
C ILE A 55 -26.74 -4.65 -9.77
N PRO A 56 -26.54 -5.98 -9.65
CA PRO A 56 -27.46 -6.96 -10.22
C PRO A 56 -28.84 -6.88 -9.53
N GLN A 57 -29.90 -6.77 -10.32
CA GLN A 57 -31.27 -6.82 -9.80
C GLN A 57 -31.61 -8.25 -9.35
N MET A 58 -31.75 -8.46 -8.04
CA MET A 58 -32.21 -9.73 -7.48
C MET A 58 -33.74 -9.73 -7.31
N SER A 59 -34.39 -10.84 -7.67
CA SER A 59 -35.83 -11.02 -7.52
C SER A 59 -36.22 -11.11 -6.05
N ALA A 60 -37.15 -10.25 -5.61
CA ALA A 60 -37.63 -10.20 -4.24
C ALA A 60 -38.39 -11.47 -3.84
N TYR A 61 -37.95 -12.12 -2.76
CA TYR A 61 -38.73 -13.14 -2.06
C TYR A 61 -39.58 -12.47 -0.96
N PRO A 62 -40.86 -12.84 -0.78
CA PRO A 62 -41.69 -12.26 0.27
C PRO A 62 -41.28 -12.80 1.65
N TYR A 63 -40.87 -11.90 2.56
CA TYR A 63 -40.65 -12.20 3.98
C TYR A 63 -41.77 -11.60 4.84
N PRO A 64 -42.12 -12.23 5.98
CA PRO A 64 -43.14 -11.71 6.89
C PRO A 64 -42.67 -10.42 7.57
N VAL A 65 -43.58 -9.46 7.68
CA VAL A 65 -43.39 -8.14 8.28
C VAL A 65 -43.09 -8.28 9.78
N ALA A 66 -41.88 -7.89 10.20
CA ALA A 66 -41.50 -7.80 11.60
C ALA A 66 -41.99 -6.46 12.20
N THR A 67 -42.52 -6.50 13.42
CA THR A 67 -42.99 -5.33 14.17
C THR A 67 -41.93 -4.86 15.18
N THR A 68 -41.77 -3.53 15.22
CA THR A 68 -41.14 -2.68 16.25
C THR A 68 -39.66 -2.89 16.60
N GLU A 69 -38.89 -1.84 16.29
CA GLU A 69 -37.50 -1.50 16.66
C GLU A 69 -36.42 -2.58 16.49
N PRO A 70 -35.47 -2.42 15.54
CA PRO A 70 -34.33 -3.31 15.46
C PRO A 70 -33.48 -3.15 16.74
N PRO A 71 -33.15 -4.24 17.45
CA PRO A 71 -32.26 -4.15 18.60
C PRO A 71 -30.91 -3.60 18.14
N ALA A 72 -30.36 -2.64 18.89
CA ALA A 72 -28.96 -2.28 18.77
C ALA A 72 -28.16 -3.58 18.94
N TYR A 73 -27.56 -4.07 17.86
CA TYR A 73 -26.83 -5.33 17.83
C TYR A 73 -25.39 -5.01 18.28
N PRO A 74 -24.98 -5.26 19.54
CA PRO A 74 -23.57 -5.30 19.85
C PRO A 74 -23.03 -6.55 19.17
N GLY A 75 -22.53 -6.40 17.94
CA GLY A 75 -21.79 -7.47 17.28
C GLY A 75 -20.71 -7.98 18.24
N PRO A 76 -20.45 -9.30 18.29
CA PRO A 76 -19.38 -9.83 19.12
C PRO A 76 -18.08 -9.12 18.73
N LYS A 77 -17.43 -8.47 19.71
CA LYS A 77 -16.09 -7.91 19.49
C LYS A 77 -15.20 -9.04 18.98
N PRO A 78 -14.62 -8.94 17.77
CA PRO A 78 -13.75 -9.98 17.26
C PRO A 78 -12.63 -10.23 18.27
N VAL A 79 -12.57 -11.47 18.78
CA VAL A 79 -11.48 -11.91 19.63
C VAL A 79 -10.33 -12.22 18.68
N PHE A 80 -9.52 -11.20 18.38
CA PHE A 80 -8.26 -11.37 17.68
C PHE A 80 -7.33 -12.19 18.58
N ARG A 81 -7.19 -13.49 18.26
CA ARG A 81 -6.07 -14.25 18.79
C ARG A 81 -4.84 -13.74 18.03
N THR A 82 -3.86 -13.21 18.75
CA THR A 82 -2.55 -12.96 18.17
C THR A 82 -2.05 -14.27 17.54
N PRO A 83 -1.80 -14.31 16.23
CA PRO A 83 -1.33 -15.53 15.60
C PRO A 83 -0.04 -15.99 16.27
N THR A 84 0.04 -17.28 16.58
CA THR A 84 1.30 -17.90 17.00
C THR A 84 2.31 -17.69 15.86
N PRO A 85 3.51 -17.16 16.12
CA PRO A 85 4.51 -16.98 15.07
C PRO A 85 4.79 -18.34 14.42
N VAL A 86 4.57 -18.42 13.10
CA VAL A 86 4.91 -19.60 12.31
C VAL A 86 6.42 -19.57 12.10
N ILE A 87 7.13 -20.53 12.69
CA ILE A 87 8.57 -20.68 12.49
C ILE A 87 8.77 -21.52 11.22
N LEU A 88 9.22 -20.88 10.15
CA LEU A 88 9.63 -21.55 8.92
C LEU A 88 10.98 -22.24 9.18
N ILE A 89 11.05 -23.57 8.98
CA ILE A 89 12.30 -24.34 9.15
C ILE A 89 12.99 -24.49 7.78
N PRO A 90 14.13 -23.83 7.53
CA PRO A 90 14.87 -23.97 6.27
C PRO A 90 15.54 -25.34 6.16
N THR A 91 15.52 -25.98 4.97
CA THR A 91 16.05 -27.35 4.74
C THR A 91 17.29 -27.44 3.84
N CYS A 92 17.78 -26.33 3.31
CA CYS A 92 19.05 -26.19 2.55
C CYS A 92 19.98 -25.11 3.14
N GLU A 93 21.30 -25.25 3.01
CA GLU A 93 22.22 -24.15 3.34
C GLU A 93 22.12 -23.09 2.24
N SER A 94 21.49 -21.94 2.52
CA SER A 94 21.46 -20.85 1.55
C SER A 94 22.76 -20.05 1.68
N PRO A 95 23.58 -19.93 0.61
CA PRO A 95 24.58 -18.87 0.54
C PRO A 95 23.87 -17.50 0.64
N ASN A 96 24.63 -16.45 0.96
CA ASN A 96 24.16 -15.07 0.95
C ASN A 96 23.56 -14.74 -0.43
N VAL A 97 22.23 -14.78 -0.55
CA VAL A 97 21.55 -14.44 -1.80
C VAL A 97 21.52 -12.92 -1.91
N VAL A 98 22.09 -12.42 -3.00
CA VAL A 98 22.12 -11.00 -3.34
C VAL A 98 21.29 -10.81 -4.60
N MET A 99 20.39 -9.84 -4.59
CA MET A 99 19.60 -9.47 -5.76
C MET A 99 20.48 -8.69 -6.75
N GLY A 100 20.37 -9.01 -8.04
CA GLY A 100 21.19 -8.42 -9.10
C GLY A 100 20.77 -6.99 -9.48
N GLU A 101 21.10 -6.61 -10.72
CA GLU A 101 20.73 -5.30 -11.29
C GLU A 101 19.23 -5.16 -11.56
N GLU A 102 18.60 -6.25 -12.01
CA GLU A 102 17.16 -6.35 -12.22
C GLU A 102 16.47 -6.90 -10.97
N PHE A 103 15.26 -6.41 -10.70
CA PHE A 103 14.44 -6.93 -9.61
C PHE A 103 13.91 -8.31 -9.99
N ASP A 104 14.21 -9.32 -9.19
CA ASP A 104 13.75 -10.70 -9.40
C ASP A 104 12.82 -11.13 -8.26
N THR A 105 11.57 -11.41 -8.60
CA THR A 105 10.53 -11.79 -7.64
C THR A 105 10.85 -13.08 -6.89
N ALA A 106 11.45 -14.07 -7.54
CA ALA A 106 11.81 -15.34 -6.88
C ALA A 106 12.94 -15.13 -5.88
N VAL A 107 13.92 -14.29 -6.22
CA VAL A 107 14.98 -13.86 -5.31
C VAL A 107 14.41 -13.04 -4.15
N ALA A 108 13.46 -12.14 -4.40
CA ALA A 108 12.78 -11.37 -3.37
C ALA A 108 12.06 -12.28 -2.37
N LEU A 109 11.27 -13.24 -2.84
CA LEU A 109 10.60 -14.23 -2.00
C LEU A 109 11.61 -15.01 -1.15
N HIS A 110 12.74 -15.42 -1.73
CA HIS A 110 13.79 -16.14 -1.02
C HIS A 110 14.45 -15.29 0.07
N ILE A 111 14.69 -14.01 -0.20
CA ILE A 111 15.24 -13.06 0.78
C ILE A 111 14.27 -12.90 1.95
N LEU A 112 12.97 -12.71 1.69
CA LEU A 112 11.99 -12.40 2.74
C LEU A 112 11.65 -13.60 3.62
N TYR A 113 11.43 -14.77 3.04
CA TYR A 113 10.90 -15.93 3.74
C TYR A 113 11.93 -17.03 3.97
N GLY A 114 13.13 -16.84 3.42
CA GLY A 114 14.21 -17.80 3.47
C GLY A 114 13.94 -19.02 2.61
N ASN A 115 15.02 -19.58 2.09
CA ASN A 115 15.17 -20.97 1.65
C ASN A 115 13.91 -21.73 1.22
N LEU A 116 13.29 -21.15 0.20
CA LEU A 116 12.17 -21.72 -0.50
C LEU A 116 12.77 -22.78 -1.40
N GLY A 117 12.74 -24.03 -0.95
CA GLY A 117 13.22 -25.18 -1.70
C GLY A 117 12.70 -25.10 -3.12
N CYS A 118 13.57 -24.64 -4.02
CA CYS A 118 13.34 -24.38 -5.42
C CYS A 118 11.95 -23.84 -5.80
N VAL A 119 11.82 -22.51 -5.87
CA VAL A 119 10.77 -21.88 -6.69
C VAL A 119 11.02 -22.30 -8.15
N HIS A 120 10.47 -23.46 -8.54
CA HIS A 120 10.64 -24.08 -9.86
C HIS A 120 9.41 -23.88 -10.76
N ASP A 121 8.37 -23.22 -10.26
CA ASP A 121 7.11 -23.06 -10.98
C ASP A 121 6.95 -21.64 -11.50
N GLU A 122 6.41 -21.51 -12.72
CA GLU A 122 6.07 -20.24 -13.38
C GLU A 122 5.13 -19.38 -12.51
N LYS A 123 4.45 -20.00 -11.55
CA LYS A 123 3.48 -19.38 -10.66
C LYS A 123 4.07 -18.71 -9.42
N GLN A 124 5.36 -18.87 -9.14
CA GLN A 124 6.04 -18.25 -7.99
C GLN A 124 5.34 -18.53 -6.64
N GLU A 125 4.79 -19.74 -6.48
CA GLU A 125 4.08 -20.14 -5.26
C GLU A 125 5.03 -20.78 -4.24
N VAL A 126 4.83 -20.44 -2.97
CA VAL A 126 5.61 -20.95 -1.85
C VAL A 126 4.74 -21.77 -0.94
N GLN A 127 5.05 -23.06 -0.75
CA GLN A 127 4.31 -23.92 0.17
C GLN A 127 4.79 -23.75 1.60
N ILE A 128 3.87 -23.44 2.51
CA ILE A 128 4.13 -23.39 3.95
C ILE A 128 3.89 -24.79 4.52
N ILE A 129 4.96 -25.51 4.87
CA ILE A 129 4.90 -26.88 5.40
C ILE A 129 5.24 -26.87 6.89
N GLU A 130 4.34 -27.38 7.73
CA GLU A 130 4.55 -27.54 9.17
C GLU A 130 4.30 -28.99 9.57
N ASN A 131 5.28 -29.62 10.25
CA ASN A 131 5.19 -31.03 10.66
C ASN A 131 4.86 -31.99 9.49
N GLY A 132 5.43 -31.73 8.31
CA GLY A 132 5.21 -32.53 7.10
C GLY A 132 3.81 -32.37 6.47
N LYS A 133 3.04 -31.34 6.87
CA LYS A 133 1.71 -31.05 6.32
C LYS A 133 1.70 -29.65 5.70
N LEU A 134 1.08 -29.52 4.53
CA LEU A 134 0.79 -28.24 3.92
C LEU A 134 -0.19 -27.45 4.81
N LYS A 135 0.23 -26.28 5.25
CA LYS A 135 -0.55 -25.35 6.10
C LYS A 135 -1.05 -24.15 5.36
N GLY A 136 -0.35 -23.77 4.29
CA GLY A 136 -0.71 -22.60 3.52
C GLY A 136 0.16 -22.45 2.29
N ILE A 137 -0.14 -21.41 1.52
CA ILE A 137 0.60 -21.02 0.34
C ILE A 137 0.87 -19.53 0.47
N LEU A 138 2.09 -19.11 0.18
CA LEU A 138 2.50 -17.73 0.08
C LEU A 138 2.66 -17.37 -1.41
N LEU A 139 2.12 -16.23 -1.81
CA LEU A 139 2.06 -15.77 -3.19
C LEU A 139 2.47 -14.30 -3.29
N PRO A 140 3.17 -13.87 -4.37
CA PRO A 140 3.24 -12.47 -4.75
C PRO A 140 1.83 -11.89 -4.89
N LEU A 141 1.60 -10.72 -4.27
CA LEU A 141 0.32 -10.02 -4.32
C LEU A 141 0.42 -8.76 -5.18
N VAL A 142 1.39 -7.89 -4.88
CA VAL A 142 1.64 -6.65 -5.63
C VAL A 142 3.14 -6.43 -5.78
N ILE A 143 3.53 -5.98 -6.97
CA ILE A 143 4.86 -5.45 -7.25
C ILE A 143 4.66 -4.06 -7.83
N GLY A 144 5.26 -3.04 -7.20
CA GLY A 144 5.13 -1.66 -7.64
C GLY A 144 6.48 -0.96 -7.65
N ASP A 145 6.95 -0.56 -8.84
CA ASP A 145 8.14 0.27 -9.02
C ASP A 145 7.80 1.74 -8.85
N TYR A 146 8.60 2.46 -8.06
CA TYR A 146 8.45 3.91 -7.88
C TYR A 146 9.80 4.58 -7.60
N VAL A 147 9.80 5.91 -7.67
CA VAL A 147 10.94 6.72 -7.25
C VAL A 147 10.51 7.55 -6.05
N GLU A 148 11.25 7.44 -4.95
CA GLU A 148 11.01 8.24 -3.75
C GLU A 148 12.32 8.90 -3.32
N ASN A 149 12.31 10.23 -3.15
CA ASN A 149 13.48 11.01 -2.76
C ASN A 149 14.70 10.77 -3.68
N GLY A 150 14.46 10.49 -4.96
CA GLY A 150 15.50 10.22 -5.97
C GLY A 150 16.04 8.79 -5.97
N PHE A 151 15.53 7.90 -5.14
CA PHE A 151 15.91 6.48 -5.13
C PHE A 151 14.87 5.64 -5.87
N GLU A 152 15.34 4.75 -6.74
CA GLU A 152 14.51 3.68 -7.31
C GLU A 152 14.12 2.69 -6.20
N LYS A 153 12.83 2.42 -6.08
CA LYS A 153 12.27 1.53 -5.07
C LYS A 153 11.27 0.56 -5.68
N VAL A 154 11.13 -0.60 -5.03
CA VAL A 154 10.06 -1.58 -5.30
C VAL A 154 9.33 -1.85 -4.01
N ILE A 155 8.01 -1.71 -4.00
CA ILE A 155 7.16 -2.26 -2.96
C ILE A 155 6.71 -3.64 -3.41
N PHE A 156 7.04 -4.65 -2.60
CA PHE A 156 6.75 -6.04 -2.87
C PHE A 156 5.88 -6.60 -1.75
N LEU A 157 4.60 -6.79 -2.03
CA LEU A 157 3.65 -7.36 -1.09
C LEU A 157 3.36 -8.81 -1.46
N THR A 158 3.16 -9.62 -0.43
CA THR A 158 2.77 -11.03 -0.56
C THR A 158 1.52 -11.29 0.26
N GLU A 159 0.76 -12.30 -0.14
CA GLU A 159 -0.31 -12.86 0.68
C GLU A 159 0.03 -14.27 1.13
N ALA A 160 -0.27 -14.60 2.39
CA ALA A 160 -0.28 -15.95 2.89
C ALA A 160 -1.72 -16.43 3.05
N ARG A 161 -2.02 -17.55 2.38
CA ARG A 161 -3.32 -18.22 2.38
C ARG A 161 -3.24 -19.48 3.23
N LEU A 162 -4.21 -19.71 4.11
CA LEU A 162 -4.34 -20.98 4.81
C LEU A 162 -4.83 -22.06 3.84
N TYR A 163 -4.31 -23.29 3.98
CA TYR A 163 -4.76 -24.43 3.17
C TYR A 163 -6.12 -24.93 3.66
N GLY A 164 -7.10 -25.00 2.77
CA GLY A 164 -8.46 -25.50 3.02
C GLY A 164 -9.56 -24.43 2.88
N ASP A 165 -10.82 -24.88 2.83
CA ASP A 165 -11.98 -24.00 2.67
C ASP A 165 -12.27 -23.24 3.97
N CYS A 166 -11.79 -22.01 4.07
CA CYS A 166 -12.18 -21.08 5.12
C CYS A 166 -12.82 -19.83 4.53
N HIS A 167 -14.15 -19.89 4.35
CA HIS A 167 -14.94 -18.77 3.84
C HIS A 167 -14.71 -17.45 4.60
N PRO A 168 -14.69 -17.40 5.95
CA PRO A 168 -14.51 -16.14 6.67
C PRO A 168 -13.04 -15.74 6.87
N CYS A 169 -12.07 -16.54 6.40
CA CYS A 169 -10.67 -16.22 6.64
C CYS A 169 -10.22 -15.07 5.72
N PRO A 170 -9.61 -14.02 6.27
CA PRO A 170 -8.84 -13.08 5.47
C PRO A 170 -7.53 -13.71 5.00
N ALA A 171 -6.91 -13.13 3.97
CA ALA A 171 -5.50 -13.37 3.69
C ALA A 171 -4.63 -12.55 4.63
N VAL A 172 -3.48 -13.08 5.02
CA VAL A 172 -2.46 -12.36 5.79
C VAL A 172 -1.53 -11.69 4.80
N ILE A 173 -1.44 -10.36 4.82
CA ILE A 173 -0.55 -9.59 3.95
C ILE A 173 0.74 -9.26 4.70
N GLY A 174 1.87 -9.57 4.07
CA GLY A 174 3.21 -9.15 4.47
C GLY A 174 3.95 -8.56 3.27
N GLY A 175 5.21 -8.16 3.45
CA GLY A 175 6.01 -7.67 2.34
C GLY A 175 7.24 -6.87 2.76
N ALA A 176 7.84 -6.22 1.77
CA ALA A 176 9.01 -5.40 1.94
C ALA A 176 9.07 -4.24 0.94
N VAL A 177 9.89 -3.24 1.28
CA VAL A 177 10.36 -2.23 0.34
C VAL A 177 11.82 -2.53 0.02
N PHE A 178 12.11 -2.60 -1.26
CA PHE A 178 13.47 -2.70 -1.79
C PHE A 178 13.91 -1.34 -2.33
N VAL A 179 15.18 -1.01 -2.17
CA VAL A 179 15.82 0.19 -2.71
C VAL A 179 17.00 -0.21 -3.57
N LYS A 180 17.18 0.47 -4.70
CA LYS A 180 18.32 0.26 -5.60
C LYS A 180 19.46 1.20 -5.22
N GLU A 181 20.63 0.65 -4.93
CA GLU A 181 21.87 1.39 -4.68
C GLU A 181 23.03 0.74 -5.44
N ASN A 182 23.81 1.52 -6.21
CA ASN A 182 24.95 1.03 -7.00
C ASN A 182 24.61 -0.21 -7.85
N ASP A 183 23.48 -0.16 -8.55
CA ASP A 183 22.97 -1.25 -9.40
C ASP A 183 22.67 -2.56 -8.66
N GLN A 184 22.38 -2.49 -7.36
CA GLN A 184 21.96 -3.64 -6.55
C GLN A 184 20.74 -3.30 -5.72
N TRP A 185 19.86 -4.28 -5.55
CA TRP A 185 18.66 -4.14 -4.72
C TRP A 185 18.90 -4.59 -3.28
N PHE A 186 18.49 -3.76 -2.33
CA PHE A 186 18.58 -4.01 -0.89
C PHE A 186 17.21 -3.92 -0.22
N VAL A 187 16.96 -4.76 0.79
CA VAL A 187 15.76 -4.64 1.63
C VAL A 187 15.92 -3.42 2.54
N ALA A 188 15.08 -2.41 2.34
CA ALA A 188 15.01 -1.21 3.18
C ALA A 188 14.05 -1.42 4.37
N VAL A 189 12.91 -2.05 4.11
CA VAL A 189 11.84 -2.29 5.09
C VAL A 189 11.30 -3.71 4.89
N GLN A 190 11.01 -4.44 5.97
CA GLN A 190 10.37 -5.74 5.91
C GLN A 190 9.37 -5.90 7.06
N ASN A 191 8.17 -6.36 6.73
CA ASN A 191 7.12 -6.71 7.67
C ASN A 191 6.52 -8.06 7.28
N ASP A 192 6.73 -9.09 8.10
CA ASP A 192 6.15 -10.42 7.88
C ASP A 192 4.61 -10.41 7.99
N HIS A 193 4.08 -9.42 8.71
CA HIS A 193 2.65 -9.18 8.87
C HIS A 193 2.37 -7.67 8.93
N ILE A 194 1.55 -7.21 7.99
CA ILE A 194 1.10 -5.82 7.88
C ILE A 194 -0.38 -5.73 8.28
N VAL A 195 -1.23 -6.55 7.67
CA VAL A 195 -2.69 -6.51 7.82
C VAL A 195 -3.33 -7.82 7.35
N GLU A 196 -4.53 -8.09 7.85
CA GLU A 196 -5.40 -9.18 7.39
C GLU A 196 -6.57 -8.59 6.59
N MET A 197 -6.74 -8.97 5.32
CA MET A 197 -7.88 -8.50 4.52
C MET A 197 -8.30 -9.50 3.44
N GLY A 198 -9.47 -9.24 2.83
CA GLY A 198 -10.04 -10.10 1.81
C GLY A 198 -10.98 -11.16 2.37
N SER A 199 -11.22 -12.22 1.58
CA SER A 199 -12.14 -13.31 1.93
C SER A 199 -11.71 -14.61 1.27
N PHE A 200 -12.16 -15.75 1.78
CA PHE A 200 -11.73 -17.07 1.30
C PHE A 200 -10.21 -17.28 1.33
N GLY A 201 -9.52 -16.57 2.23
CA GLY A 201 -8.06 -16.55 2.29
C GLY A 201 -7.39 -15.87 1.11
N ILE A 202 -8.10 -15.04 0.34
CA ILE A 202 -7.58 -14.31 -0.83
C ILE A 202 -7.62 -12.82 -0.55
N ALA A 203 -6.49 -12.14 -0.69
CA ALA A 203 -6.41 -10.69 -0.59
C ALA A 203 -7.08 -10.02 -1.80
N PRO A 204 -7.68 -8.82 -1.64
CA PRO A 204 -8.08 -8.02 -2.80
C PRO A 204 -6.87 -7.66 -3.67
N SER A 205 -7.10 -7.36 -4.94
CA SER A 205 -6.07 -6.79 -5.80
C SER A 205 -5.67 -5.41 -5.30
N GLY A 206 -4.37 -5.11 -5.33
CA GLY A 206 -3.83 -3.80 -5.00
C GLY A 206 -3.19 -3.14 -6.22
N GLU A 207 -3.17 -1.81 -6.22
CA GLU A 207 -2.49 -0.98 -7.22
C GLU A 207 -1.54 0.01 -6.54
N LEU A 208 -0.39 0.26 -7.17
CA LEU A 208 0.52 1.30 -6.71
C LEU A 208 -0.10 2.67 -6.98
N THR A 209 -0.16 3.51 -5.96
CA THR A 209 -0.69 4.86 -6.07
C THR A 209 0.22 5.87 -5.37
N ARG A 210 0.19 7.10 -5.86
CA ARG A 210 0.88 8.24 -5.23
C ARG A 210 -0.02 8.78 -4.13
N LEU A 211 0.51 8.80 -2.90
CA LEU A 211 -0.17 9.27 -1.69
C LEU A 211 0.25 10.67 -1.27
N GLY A 212 1.25 11.26 -1.92
CA GLY A 212 1.78 12.58 -1.61
C GLY A 212 2.89 12.98 -2.59
N LYS A 213 3.51 14.15 -2.39
CA LYS A 213 4.53 14.67 -3.32
C LYS A 213 5.61 13.64 -3.65
N ASP A 214 6.18 13.02 -2.63
CA ASP A 214 7.18 11.94 -2.76
C ASP A 214 6.79 10.80 -1.84
N LYS A 215 5.52 10.39 -1.89
CA LYS A 215 4.99 9.28 -1.10
C LYS A 215 4.14 8.37 -1.95
N PHE A 216 4.34 7.07 -1.79
CA PHE A 216 3.66 6.02 -2.54
C PHE A 216 3.11 4.95 -1.60
N GLY A 217 2.09 4.24 -2.04
CA GLY A 217 1.54 3.10 -1.31
C GLY A 217 0.72 2.21 -2.22
N ILE A 218 0.22 1.12 -1.66
CA ILE A 218 -0.68 0.21 -2.35
C ILE A 218 -2.11 0.48 -1.91
N LEU A 219 -2.97 0.71 -2.89
CA LEU A 219 -4.41 0.88 -2.72
C LEU A 219 -5.12 -0.41 -3.11
N PHE A 220 -5.80 -1.01 -2.14
CA PHE A 220 -6.57 -2.24 -2.29
C PHE A 220 -8.05 -1.93 -2.42
N THR A 221 -8.71 -2.46 -3.44
CA THR A 221 -10.16 -2.36 -3.56
C THR A 221 -10.83 -3.60 -3.00
N SER A 222 -11.53 -3.43 -1.88
CA SER A 222 -12.21 -4.52 -1.18
C SER A 222 -13.71 -4.46 -1.37
N LYS A 223 -14.32 -5.61 -1.66
CA LYS A 223 -15.77 -5.79 -1.78
C LYS A 223 -16.21 -6.82 -0.78
N TYR A 224 -17.33 -6.57 -0.13
CA TYR A 224 -18.00 -7.49 0.77
C TYR A 224 -19.47 -7.57 0.39
N THR A 225 -20.01 -8.78 0.33
CA THR A 225 -21.43 -9.03 0.12
C THR A 225 -21.88 -10.14 1.05
N SER A 226 -22.96 -9.90 1.80
CA SER A 226 -23.54 -10.88 2.71
C SER A 226 -25.00 -10.58 2.95
N THR A 227 -25.85 -11.62 2.89
CA THR A 227 -27.28 -11.56 3.21
C THR A 227 -27.93 -10.26 2.75
N GLY A 228 -27.92 -9.94 1.44
CA GLY A 228 -28.58 -8.76 0.89
C GLY A 228 -27.92 -7.39 1.18
N THR A 229 -26.80 -7.37 1.89
CA THR A 229 -25.96 -6.17 2.05
C THR A 229 -24.71 -6.29 1.21
N SER A 230 -24.26 -5.18 0.63
CA SER A 230 -22.94 -5.07 0.02
C SER A 230 -22.24 -3.80 0.49
N SER A 231 -20.91 -3.86 0.54
CA SER A 231 -20.06 -2.72 0.81
C SER A 231 -18.79 -2.82 -0.02
N GLU A 232 -18.29 -1.68 -0.43
CA GLU A 232 -17.03 -1.53 -1.13
C GLU A 232 -16.23 -0.43 -0.42
N GLY A 233 -14.93 -0.61 -0.35
CA GLY A 233 -14.03 0.38 0.19
C GLY A 233 -12.62 0.15 -0.29
N VAL A 234 -11.83 1.23 -0.28
CA VAL A 234 -10.41 1.17 -0.56
C VAL A 234 -9.62 1.15 0.73
N GLN A 235 -8.51 0.44 0.74
CA GLN A 235 -7.63 0.24 1.88
C GLN A 235 -6.20 0.58 1.45
N ILE A 236 -5.44 1.29 2.29
CA ILE A 236 -4.13 1.83 1.93
C ILE A 236 -3.04 1.21 2.82
N ILE A 237 -1.98 0.72 2.19
CA ILE A 237 -0.72 0.31 2.85
C ILE A 237 0.40 1.18 2.32
N SER A 238 1.27 1.69 3.19
CA SER A 238 2.45 2.47 2.78
C SER A 238 3.60 2.28 3.78
N ASP A 239 4.80 2.67 3.36
CA ASP A 239 5.97 2.81 4.23
C ASP A 239 5.93 4.17 4.95
N ILE A 240 5.83 4.12 6.27
CA ILE A 240 5.88 5.29 7.14
C ILE A 240 7.04 5.08 8.10
N ASP A 241 8.05 5.94 7.98
CA ASP A 241 9.24 5.93 8.82
C ASP A 241 9.94 4.56 8.92
N GLY A 242 10.00 3.83 7.81
CA GLY A 242 10.68 2.54 7.73
C GLY A 242 9.82 1.36 8.18
N VAL A 243 8.50 1.52 8.19
CA VAL A 243 7.54 0.49 8.58
C VAL A 243 6.41 0.43 7.55
N LEU A 244 6.25 -0.74 6.92
CA LEU A 244 5.06 -1.00 6.10
C LEU A 244 3.85 -1.19 7.01
N GLN A 245 2.87 -0.30 6.90
CA GLN A 245 1.68 -0.34 7.74
C GLN A 245 0.39 0.04 7.00
N TYR A 246 -0.71 -0.43 7.55
CA TYR A 246 -2.06 -0.03 7.15
C TYR A 246 -2.36 1.40 7.57
N MET A 247 -2.57 2.27 6.59
CA MET A 247 -2.89 3.69 6.82
C MET A 247 -4.37 3.95 7.03
N GLY A 248 -5.27 3.01 6.72
CA GLY A 248 -6.71 3.25 6.81
C GLY A 248 -7.43 2.90 5.51
N GLY A 249 -8.73 3.21 5.48
CA GLY A 249 -9.55 2.96 4.32
C GLY A 249 -10.75 3.90 4.26
N VAL A 250 -11.26 4.09 3.05
CA VAL A 250 -12.45 4.93 2.80
C VAL A 250 -13.53 4.10 2.11
N PRO A 251 -14.80 4.22 2.53
CA PRO A 251 -15.90 3.53 1.87
C PRO A 251 -16.15 4.14 0.48
N THR A 252 -16.33 3.28 -0.53
CA THR A 252 -16.58 3.68 -1.92
C THR A 252 -17.96 3.25 -2.42
N ALA A 253 -18.62 2.30 -1.76
CA ALA A 253 -20.04 2.02 -1.99
C ALA A 253 -20.64 1.26 -0.81
N ALA A 254 -21.95 1.34 -0.65
CA ALA A 254 -22.70 0.35 0.11
C ALA A 254 -24.14 0.26 -0.40
N ALA A 255 -24.75 -0.90 -0.22
CA ALA A 255 -26.14 -1.13 -0.51
C ALA A 255 -26.77 -2.10 0.49
N ASP A 256 -28.04 -1.91 0.77
CA ASP A 256 -28.90 -2.84 1.49
C ASP A 256 -30.15 -3.06 0.63
N VAL A 257 -30.45 -4.32 0.33
CA VAL A 257 -31.62 -4.69 -0.49
C VAL A 257 -32.81 -5.15 0.35
N HIS A 258 -32.72 -5.16 1.69
CA HIS A 258 -33.82 -5.55 2.56
C HIS A 258 -34.79 -4.42 2.84
N MET A 259 -36.07 -4.80 3.01
CA MET A 259 -37.30 -4.08 3.44
C MET A 259 -37.51 -2.62 3.00
N GLU A 260 -36.48 -1.79 2.94
CA GLU A 260 -36.42 -0.48 2.31
C GLU A 260 -34.99 -0.28 1.77
N SER A 261 -34.83 -0.48 0.45
CA SER A 261 -33.51 -0.53 -0.17
C SER A 261 -32.84 0.83 -0.24
N TRP A 262 -31.63 0.94 0.31
CA TRP A 262 -30.79 2.13 0.20
C TRP A 262 -29.45 1.75 -0.42
N ALA A 263 -28.83 2.69 -1.11
CA ALA A 263 -27.52 2.50 -1.70
C ALA A 263 -26.83 3.85 -1.90
N TYR A 264 -25.51 3.86 -1.77
CA TYR A 264 -24.67 4.98 -2.15
C TYR A 264 -23.43 4.51 -2.89
N THR A 265 -22.87 5.42 -3.68
CA THR A 265 -21.52 5.31 -4.22
C THR A 265 -20.71 6.52 -3.76
N ALA A 266 -19.40 6.38 -3.77
CA ALA A 266 -18.49 7.47 -3.47
C ALA A 266 -17.34 7.48 -4.45
N THR A 267 -16.90 8.69 -4.78
CA THR A 267 -15.67 8.96 -5.51
C THR A 267 -14.66 9.54 -4.54
N PHE A 268 -13.41 9.13 -4.62
CA PHE A 268 -12.34 9.71 -3.81
C PHE A 268 -11.23 10.25 -4.69
N THR A 269 -10.57 11.30 -4.20
CA THR A 269 -9.41 11.92 -4.84
C THR A 269 -8.40 12.33 -3.79
N PHE A 270 -7.11 12.11 -4.06
CA PHE A 270 -6.03 12.74 -3.32
C PHE A 270 -6.00 14.23 -3.65
N VAL A 271 -5.92 15.08 -2.64
CA VAL A 271 -5.89 16.54 -2.72
C VAL A 271 -4.46 16.98 -2.42
N PRO A 272 -3.67 17.35 -3.45
CA PRO A 272 -2.28 17.73 -3.24
C PRO A 272 -2.17 19.04 -2.49
N GLU A 273 -1.34 19.05 -1.43
CA GLU A 273 -0.98 20.23 -0.67
C GLU A 273 0.54 20.29 -0.47
N ASP A 274 1.14 21.46 -0.72
CA ASP A 274 2.60 21.60 -0.75
C ASP A 274 3.29 21.33 0.59
N ASP A 275 2.56 21.55 1.70
CA ASP A 275 3.07 21.43 3.07
C ASP A 275 2.78 20.05 3.70
N LEU A 276 2.07 19.16 2.99
CA LEU A 276 1.72 17.83 3.50
C LEU A 276 2.67 16.74 2.93
N VAL A 277 3.06 15.82 3.82
CA VAL A 277 3.80 14.61 3.41
C VAL A 277 2.90 13.65 2.65
N PHE A 278 1.64 13.53 3.10
CA PHE A 278 0.59 12.74 2.49
C PHE A 278 -0.57 13.66 2.12
N ASP A 279 -1.06 13.54 0.89
CA ASP A 279 -2.21 14.28 0.39
C ASP A 279 -3.47 13.87 1.18
N ASP A 280 -4.35 14.84 1.46
CA ASP A 280 -5.65 14.54 2.03
C ASP A 280 -6.52 13.76 1.05
N ILE A 281 -7.44 12.93 1.54
CA ILE A 281 -8.41 12.21 0.69
C ILE A 281 -9.76 12.91 0.80
N GLN A 282 -10.19 13.54 -0.29
CA GLN A 282 -11.55 14.04 -0.42
C GLN A 282 -12.46 12.94 -0.97
N VAL A 283 -13.54 12.63 -0.26
CA VAL A 283 -14.54 11.63 -0.65
C VAL A 283 -15.88 12.32 -0.87
N THR A 284 -16.43 12.21 -2.08
CA THR A 284 -17.77 12.69 -2.40
C THR A 284 -18.71 11.50 -2.52
N ILE A 285 -19.68 11.45 -1.60
CA ILE A 285 -20.64 10.37 -1.44
C ILE A 285 -22.00 10.86 -1.96
N ALA A 286 -22.66 10.05 -2.78
CA ALA A 286 -24.00 10.34 -3.27
C ALA A 286 -24.85 9.07 -3.31
N GLY A 287 -26.13 9.21 -2.98
CA GLY A 287 -27.07 8.11 -3.05
C GLY A 287 -28.27 8.33 -2.14
N THR A 288 -28.67 7.26 -1.47
CA THR A 288 -29.80 7.22 -0.55
C THR A 288 -29.37 6.62 0.78
N LYS A 289 -29.84 7.19 1.88
CA LYS A 289 -29.63 6.66 3.24
C LYS A 289 -30.86 6.93 4.11
N TRP A 290 -30.94 6.23 5.23
CA TRP A 290 -31.95 6.49 6.25
C TRP A 290 -31.69 7.82 6.96
N ILE A 291 -32.63 8.76 6.84
CA ILE A 291 -32.63 10.04 7.55
C ILE A 291 -33.99 10.18 8.25
N SER A 292 -33.97 10.21 9.58
CA SER A 292 -35.18 10.41 10.40
C SER A 292 -36.36 9.51 9.98
N TYR A 293 -36.16 8.19 9.96
CA TYR A 293 -37.19 7.17 9.63
C TYR A 293 -37.71 7.18 8.18
N SER A 294 -36.96 7.76 7.24
CA SER A 294 -37.27 7.69 5.81
C SER A 294 -35.99 7.56 5.01
N ILE A 295 -36.06 6.86 3.87
CA ILE A 295 -34.99 6.92 2.88
C ILE A 295 -35.04 8.27 2.18
N GLN A 296 -33.93 9.00 2.24
CA GLN A 296 -33.77 10.28 1.56
C GLN A 296 -32.51 10.26 0.70
N SER A 297 -32.56 10.98 -0.41
CA SER A 297 -31.36 11.28 -1.19
C SER A 297 -30.43 12.16 -0.38
N PHE A 298 -29.14 11.90 -0.50
CA PHE A 298 -28.12 12.74 0.12
C PHE A 298 -26.92 12.87 -0.82
N GLN A 299 -26.18 13.95 -0.61
CA GLN A 299 -24.86 14.14 -1.15
C GLN A 299 -24.03 14.85 -0.09
N GLU A 300 -22.85 14.30 0.19
CA GLU A 300 -21.92 14.91 1.15
C GLU A 300 -20.49 14.73 0.67
N THR A 301 -19.65 15.69 1.00
CA THR A 301 -18.21 15.62 0.80
C THR A 301 -17.56 15.60 2.16
N VAL A 302 -16.70 14.62 2.37
CA VAL A 302 -15.90 14.48 3.58
C VAL A 302 -14.42 14.46 3.21
N VAL A 303 -13.57 14.85 4.15
CA VAL A 303 -12.13 14.86 3.97
C VAL A 303 -11.51 13.94 5.01
N TYR A 304 -10.57 13.10 4.58
CA TYR A 304 -9.75 12.28 5.45
C TYR A 304 -8.33 12.82 5.47
N THR A 305 -7.84 13.13 6.66
CA THR A 305 -6.49 13.66 6.91
C THR A 305 -5.66 12.60 7.62
N VAL A 306 -4.35 12.59 7.42
CA VAL A 306 -3.44 11.72 8.18
C VAL A 306 -3.29 12.23 9.62
N LYS A 307 -3.74 11.44 10.60
CA LYS A 307 -3.53 11.66 12.04
C LYS A 307 -2.96 10.39 12.66
N HIS A 308 -1.84 10.48 13.35
CA HIS A 308 -1.14 9.31 13.93
C HIS A 308 -0.89 8.22 12.88
N ASP A 309 -0.29 8.60 11.76
CA ASP A 309 0.11 7.72 10.65
C ASP A 309 -1.05 7.00 9.96
N ARG A 310 -2.29 7.49 10.15
CA ARG A 310 -3.50 6.92 9.55
C ARG A 310 -4.45 7.98 9.01
N TYR A 311 -5.06 7.71 7.88
CA TYR A 311 -6.20 8.47 7.38
C TYR A 311 -7.36 8.34 8.35
N SER A 312 -7.88 9.50 8.76
CA SER A 312 -9.01 9.64 9.68
C SER A 312 -9.91 10.77 9.19
N LEU A 313 -11.21 10.62 9.41
CA LEU A 313 -12.18 11.65 9.07
C LEU A 313 -11.82 12.98 9.77
N GLN A 314 -11.80 14.07 9.01
CA GLN A 314 -11.63 15.41 9.54
C GLN A 314 -12.86 15.79 10.38
N ASP A 315 -12.63 16.27 11.61
CA ASP A 315 -13.68 16.66 12.56
C ASP A 315 -14.31 18.01 12.20
#